data_AF-A0A2G1XGF1-F1
#
_entry.id   AF-A0A2G1XGF1-F1
#
_cell.length_a   1.000
_cell.length_b   1.000
_cell.length_c   1.000
_cell.angle_alpha   90.00
_cell.angle_beta   90.00
_cell.angle_gamma   90.00
#
_symmetry.space_group_name_H-M   'P 1'
#
loop_
_entity.id
_entity.type
_entity.pdbx_description
1 polymer ?
#
loop_
_entity_poly.entity_id
_entity_poly.type
_entity_poly.pdbx_seq_one_letter_code
_entity_poly.pdbx_strand_id
1 'polypeptide(L)' 'MELEWVRPGVLRVTSHAYEFAALVAAARYVTESAPAEIPEEALEQMRGVLADYDTRLREATARSEEEP' A
#
# COMPACT_ATOMS: atom_id res chain seq x y z
N MET A 1 12.05 9.42 -1.09
CA MET A 1 11.45 8.63 0.01
C MET A 1 12.25 8.73 1.31
N GLU A 2 11.58 8.92 2.45
CA GLU A 2 12.13 8.92 3.81
C GLU A 2 11.34 7.95 4.71
N LEU A 3 12.01 7.29 5.66
CA LEU A 3 11.41 6.36 6.62
C LEU A 3 11.83 6.72 8.04
N GLU A 4 10.86 6.85 8.94
CA GLU A 4 11.11 7.07 10.37
C GLU A 4 10.31 6.08 11.24
N TRP A 5 10.91 5.64 12.34
CA TRP A 5 10.21 4.88 13.37
C TRP A 5 9.45 5.84 14.28
N VAL A 6 8.12 5.75 14.30
CA VAL A 6 7.29 6.57 15.18
C VAL A 6 7.18 5.94 16.57
N ARG A 7 7.11 4.61 16.62
CA ARG A 7 7.11 3.77 17.83
C ARG A 7 7.44 2.32 17.43
N PRO A 8 7.73 1.40 18.37
CA PRO A 8 7.99 0.00 18.02
C PRO A 8 6.88 -0.60 17.14
N GLY A 9 7.27 -1.15 15.99
CA GLY A 9 6.34 -1.75 15.02
C GLY A 9 5.57 -0.78 14.13
N VAL A 10 5.79 0.54 14.23
CA VAL A 10 5.11 1.54 13.40
C VAL A 10 6.12 2.46 12.71
N LEU A 11 6.10 2.41 11.38
CA LEU A 11 6.90 3.25 10.49
C LEU A 11 6.04 4.34 9.86
N ARG A 12 6.58 5.56 9.75
CA ARG A 12 6.06 6.61 8.87
C ARG A 12 6.95 6.67 7.64
N VAL A 13 6.32 6.63 6.47
CA VAL A 13 6.98 6.72 5.17
C VAL A 13 6.50 7.99 4.49
N THR A 14 7.44 8.86 4.13
CA THR A 14 7.17 10.04 3.30
C THR A 14 7.74 9.77 1.91
N SER A 15 6.92 9.88 0.88
CA SER A 15 7.34 9.60 -0.49
C SER A 15 6.64 10.51 -1.48
N HIS A 16 7.23 10.66 -2.67
CA HIS A 16 6.51 11.23 -3.79
C HIS A 16 5.42 10.26 -4.26
N ALA A 17 4.33 10.80 -4.83
CA ALA A 17 3.21 9.99 -5.30
C ALA A 17 3.64 8.90 -6.31
N TYR A 18 4.60 9.19 -7.19
CA TYR A 18 5.08 8.21 -8.17
C TYR A 18 5.89 7.07 -7.52
N GLU A 19 6.68 7.35 -6.47
CA GLU A 19 7.46 6.32 -5.75
C GLU A 19 6.49 5.34 -5.08
N PHE A 20 5.45 5.86 -4.42
CA PHE A 20 4.44 5.04 -3.78
C PHE A 20 3.61 4.25 -4.78
N ALA A 21 3.21 4.87 -5.89
CA ALA A 21 2.49 4.19 -6.97
C ALA A 21 3.29 3.01 -7.54
N ALA A 22 4.61 3.15 -7.70
CA ALA A 22 5.47 2.06 -8.15
C ALA A 22 5.49 0.88 -7.16
N LEU A 23 5.52 1.15 -5.85
CA LEU A 23 5.45 0.10 -4.83
C LEU A 23 4.10 -0.63 -4.83
N VAL A 24 3.00 0.11 -4.94
CA VAL A 24 1.66 -0.49 -5.03
C VAL A 24 1.53 -1.34 -6.29
N ALA A 25 2.06 -0.87 -7.43
CA ALA A 25 2.05 -1.63 -8.68
C ALA A 25 2.86 -2.93 -8.57
N ALA A 26 4.04 -2.88 -7.95
CA ALA A 26 4.85 -4.07 -7.69
C ALA A 26 4.13 -5.07 -6.76
N ALA A 27 3.51 -4.58 -5.69
CA ALA A 27 2.73 -5.42 -4.78
C ALA A 27 1.56 -6.11 -5.50
N ARG A 28 0.82 -5.37 -6.34
CA ARG A 28 -0.27 -5.93 -7.18
C ARG A 28 0.25 -6.99 -8.15
N TYR A 29 1.38 -6.72 -8.82
CA TYR A 29 1.99 -7.71 -9.72
C TYR A 29 2.33 -9.01 -8.98
N VAL A 30 2.91 -8.92 -7.78
CA VAL A 30 3.27 -10.11 -6.99
C VAL A 30 2.03 -10.87 -6.50
N THR A 31 0.99 -10.17 -6.02
CA THR A 31 -0.24 -10.84 -5.57
C THR A 31 -1.02 -11.49 -6.71
N GLU A 32 -0.99 -10.90 -7.91
CA GLU A 32 -1.64 -11.44 -9.11
C GLU A 32 -0.87 -12.59 -9.74
N SER A 33 0.46 -12.49 -9.82
CA SER A 33 1.31 -13.54 -10.39
C SER A 33 1.47 -14.74 -9.48
N ALA A 34 1.24 -14.57 -8.17
CA ALA A 34 1.29 -15.61 -7.14
C ALA A 34 2.50 -16.55 -7.31
N PRO A 35 3.73 -16.01 -7.29
CA PRO A 35 4.93 -16.78 -7.56
C PRO A 35 5.09 -17.89 -6.52
N ALA A 36 5.46 -19.09 -6.98
CA ALA A 36 5.50 -20.30 -6.13
C ALA A 36 6.50 -20.19 -4.97
N GLU A 37 7.45 -19.27 -5.06
CA GLU A 37 8.46 -19.01 -4.03
C GLU A 37 7.91 -18.20 -2.84
N ILE A 38 6.72 -17.60 -2.96
CA ILE A 38 6.11 -16.80 -1.89
C ILE A 38 5.00 -17.64 -1.21
N PRO A 39 5.04 -17.79 0.13
CA PRO A 39 3.98 -18.49 0.87
C PRO A 39 2.61 -17.86 0.67
N GLU A 40 1.56 -18.68 0.57
CA GLU A 40 0.19 -18.20 0.35
C GLU A 40 -0.25 -17.25 1.47
N GLU A 41 0.14 -17.52 2.72
CA GLU A 41 -0.20 -16.66 3.86
C GLU A 41 0.38 -15.24 3.72
N ALA A 42 1.54 -15.10 3.07
CA ALA A 42 2.13 -13.80 2.79
C ALA A 42 1.40 -13.09 1.64
N LEU A 43 0.96 -13.83 0.62
CA LEU A 43 0.13 -13.29 -0.46
C LEU A 43 -1.22 -12.80 0.07
N GLU A 44 -1.86 -13.57 0.96
CA GLU A 44 -3.10 -13.20 1.63
C GLU A 44 -2.95 -11.92 2.46
N GLN A 45 -1.89 -11.80 3.26
CA GLN A 45 -1.59 -10.58 4.01
C GLN A 45 -1.41 -9.37 3.08
N MET A 46 -0.70 -9.54 1.97
CA MET A 46 -0.47 -8.47 1.00
C MET A 46 -1.77 -8.06 0.28
N ARG A 47 -2.66 -9.01 -0.04
CA ARG A 47 -4.01 -8.71 -0.55
C ARG A 47 -4.82 -7.88 0.47
N GLY A 48 -4.71 -8.19 1.76
CA GLY A 48 -5.32 -7.41 2.84
C GLY A 48 -4.82 -5.97 2.88
N VAL A 49 -3.50 -5.78 2.85
CA VAL A 49 -2.87 -4.44 2.83
C VAL A 49 -3.31 -3.63 1.60
N LEU A 50 -3.39 -4.27 0.42
CA LEU A 50 -3.86 -3.61 -0.80
C LEU A 50 -5.34 -3.22 -0.74
N ALA A 51 -6.20 -4.06 -0.15
CA ALA A 51 -7.62 -3.74 0.04
C ALA A 51 -7.83 -2.57 1.01
N ASP A 52 -7.05 -2.51 2.09
CA ASP A 52 -7.05 -1.39 3.02
C ASP A 52 -6.57 -0.11 2.32
N TYR A 53 -5.49 -0.18 1.53
CA TYR A 53 -5.02 0.93 0.72
C TYR A 53 -6.12 1.45 -0.22
N ASP A 54 -6.78 0.57 -0.98
CA ASP A 54 -7.83 0.97 -1.93
C ASP A 54 -9.01 1.65 -1.22
N THR A 55 -9.35 1.19 -0.02
CA THR A 55 -10.41 1.80 0.81
C THR A 55 -9.99 3.21 1.24
N ARG A 56 -8.78 3.38 1.77
CA ARG A 56 -8.26 4.69 2.20
C ARG A 56 -8.09 5.67 1.06
N LEU A 57 -7.69 5.19 -0.13
CA LEU A 57 -7.56 6.03 -1.31
C LEU A 57 -8.92 6.60 -1.72
N ARG A 58 -9.97 5.76 -1.78
CA ARG A 58 -11.33 6.21 -2.10
C ARG A 58 -11.84 7.25 -1.09
N GLU A 59 -11.60 7.04 0.20
CA GLU A 59 -11.96 8.00 1.25
C GLU A 59 -11.23 9.34 1.09
N ALA A 60 -9.94 9.31 0.71
CA ALA A 60 -9.15 10.52 0.50
C ALA A 60 -9.62 11.30 -0.73
N THR A 61 -9.87 10.61 -1.85
CA THR A 61 -10.37 11.24 -3.08
C THR A 61 -11.74 11.87 -2.88
N ALA A 62 -12.67 11.17 -2.23
CA ALA A 62 -14.00 11.72 -1.93
C ALA A 62 -13.91 13.01 -1.10
N ARG A 63 -13.02 13.07 -0.11
CA ARG A 63 -12.83 14.27 0.72
C ARG A 63 -12.25 15.45 -0.05
N SER A 64 -11.34 15.19 -0.99
CA SER A 64 -10.77 16.25 -1.84
C SER A 64 -11.79 16.84 -2.82
N GLU A 65 -12.87 16.12 -3.14
CA GLU A 65 -13.97 16.61 -3.98
C GLU A 65 -14.99 17.45 -3.18
N GLU A 66 -14.99 17.36 -1.84
CA GLU A 66 -15.91 18.07 -0.94
C GLU A 66 -15.39 19.43 -0.43
N GLU A 67 -14.11 19.75 -0.66
CA GLU A 67 -13.47 20.99 -0.20
C GLU A 67 -13.33 21.99 -1.38
N PRO A 68 -14.19 23.03 -1.51
CA PRO A 68 -14.19 24.00 -2.61
C PRO A 68 -13.17 25.14 -2.48
#